data_AF-A0A923BIY6-F1
#
_entry.id   AF-A0A923BIY6-F1
#
_cell.length_a   1.000
_cell.length_b   1.000
_cell.length_c   1.000
_cell.angle_alpha   90.00
_cell.angle_beta   90.00
_cell.angle_gamma   90.00
#
_symmetry.space_group_name_H-M   'P 1'
#
loop_
_entity.id
_entity.type
_entity.pdbx_description
1 polymer ?
#
loop_
_entity_poly.entity_id
_entity_poly.type
_entity_poly.pdbx_seq_one_letter_code
_entity_poly.pdbx_strand_id
1 'polypeptide(L)'
;MSRTAALTLAAVATFAVAGLEQQVTAQTIAYDHRSTVLGDHLAGASELVRAQGAFLKDEATAAETWTRVTAAQDQIQYQRTTYRSDVARMETENLERKAQTNRERQQAEANADMAAALRLYQSVQRGAGFWPVALRDGKYASSLATISALMRNWSPQDSSSEVYRVALATEIGVLRNRVAADRQLDFASRVDAVKTLKQLQQLATMPATELPSQWQERQLAMK
;
A
#
# COMPACT_ATOMS: atom_id res chain seq x y z
N MET A 1 -29.94 -50.04 -4.44
CA MET A 1 -29.07 -50.94 -3.65
C MET A 1 -28.54 -50.17 -2.46
N SER A 2 -29.08 -50.51 -1.31
CA SER A 2 -28.94 -49.88 0.00
C SER A 2 -27.98 -50.69 0.87
N ARG A 3 -27.00 -50.02 1.50
CA ARG A 3 -26.26 -50.40 2.73
C ARG A 3 -25.64 -49.08 3.24
N THR A 4 -26.07 -48.34 4.26
CA THR A 4 -26.60 -48.67 5.60
C THR A 4 -25.80 -49.76 6.30
N ALA A 5 -24.69 -49.36 6.92
CA ALA A 5 -24.11 -50.06 8.05
C ALA A 5 -24.54 -49.33 9.33
N ALA A 6 -25.60 -49.86 9.94
CA ALA A 6 -25.90 -49.69 11.34
C ALA A 6 -25.08 -50.71 12.14
N LEU A 7 -24.55 -50.30 13.30
CA LEU A 7 -24.21 -51.15 14.44
C LEU A 7 -24.48 -50.27 15.69
N THR A 8 -25.68 -50.37 16.28
CA THR A 8 -26.03 -51.18 17.49
C THR A 8 -25.22 -50.73 18.72
N LEU A 9 -25.74 -49.96 19.69
CA LEU A 9 -26.90 -50.12 20.60
C LEU A 9 -26.57 -51.02 21.82
N ALA A 10 -27.10 -50.58 22.98
CA ALA A 10 -27.12 -51.19 24.33
C ALA A 10 -25.97 -50.74 25.25
N ALA A 11 -26.16 -50.41 26.53
CA ALA A 11 -27.30 -50.30 27.46
C ALA A 11 -26.71 -49.56 28.69
N VAL A 12 -27.42 -48.89 29.60
CA VAL A 12 -28.39 -49.32 30.61
C VAL A 12 -28.75 -47.98 31.29
N ALA A 13 -30.01 -47.52 31.31
CA ALA A 13 -30.88 -47.61 32.49
C ALA A 13 -30.17 -47.12 33.78
N THR A 14 -30.67 -46.22 34.62
CA THR A 14 -32.04 -46.02 35.07
C THR A 14 -32.03 -44.91 36.13
N PHE A 15 -33.02 -44.01 36.10
CA PHE A 15 -33.63 -43.25 37.21
C PHE A 15 -32.74 -42.32 38.07
N ALA A 16 -33.15 -41.14 38.53
CA ALA A 16 -34.39 -40.37 38.49
C ALA A 16 -33.97 -38.94 38.88
N VAL A 17 -34.32 -37.91 38.10
CA VAL A 17 -35.49 -37.04 38.38
C VAL A 17 -35.49 -36.46 39.80
N ALA A 18 -35.08 -35.19 39.89
CA ALA A 18 -35.69 -34.08 40.64
C ALA A 18 -34.59 -33.03 40.90
N GLY A 19 -34.64 -31.79 40.43
CA GLY A 19 -35.61 -31.06 39.64
C GLY A 19 -35.07 -29.66 39.36
N LEU A 20 -35.60 -29.07 38.29
CA LEU A 20 -35.82 -27.64 38.07
C LEU A 20 -34.59 -26.70 38.04
N GLU A 21 -34.29 -26.32 36.80
CA GLU A 21 -34.20 -24.93 36.34
C GLU A 21 -33.17 -24.00 36.99
N GLN A 22 -32.07 -23.78 36.26
CA GLN A 22 -31.83 -22.45 35.66
C GLN A 22 -30.73 -22.56 34.59
N GLN A 23 -31.15 -22.55 33.32
CA GLN A 23 -30.25 -22.23 32.21
C GLN A 23 -29.84 -20.75 32.34
N VAL A 24 -28.65 -20.50 32.89
CA VAL A 24 -27.94 -19.24 32.64
C VAL A 24 -26.75 -19.57 31.76
N THR A 25 -26.84 -19.11 30.53
CA THR A 25 -25.81 -19.18 29.49
C THR A 25 -24.50 -18.58 29.97
N ALA A 26 -23.53 -19.42 30.33
CA ALA A 26 -22.15 -18.99 30.48
C ALA A 26 -21.55 -18.79 29.09
N GLN A 27 -21.63 -17.55 28.59
CA GLN A 27 -20.81 -17.10 27.48
C GLN A 27 -19.34 -17.24 27.89
N THR A 28 -18.61 -18.15 27.26
CA THR A 28 -17.15 -18.19 27.31
C THR A 28 -16.59 -16.97 26.59
N ILE A 29 -16.46 -15.87 27.32
CA ILE A 29 -15.61 -14.75 26.95
C ILE A 29 -14.18 -15.25 27.14
N ALA A 30 -13.43 -15.44 26.05
CA ALA A 30 -12.00 -15.70 26.12
C ALA A 30 -11.33 -14.48 26.77
N TYR A 31 -11.02 -14.58 28.05
CA TYR A 31 -10.23 -13.59 28.76
C TYR A 31 -8.79 -13.70 28.26
N ASP A 32 -8.33 -12.66 27.57
CA ASP A 32 -6.94 -12.48 27.21
C ASP A 32 -6.18 -12.16 28.52
N HIS A 33 -5.72 -13.21 29.21
CA HIS A 33 -5.06 -13.10 30.52
C HIS A 33 -3.66 -12.50 30.36
N ARG A 34 -3.57 -11.17 30.38
CA ARG A 34 -2.34 -10.48 30.80
C ARG A 34 -2.41 -10.23 32.31
N SER A 35 -2.37 -11.31 33.09
CA SER A 35 -2.06 -11.21 34.51
C SER A 35 -0.64 -10.69 34.64
N THR A 36 -0.49 -9.52 35.24
CA THR A 36 0.78 -9.11 35.83
C THR A 36 0.80 -9.65 37.25
N VAL A 37 1.94 -10.11 37.75
CA VAL A 37 2.12 -10.62 39.14
C VAL A 37 1.51 -9.67 40.19
N LEU A 38 1.56 -8.36 39.92
CA LEU A 38 0.94 -7.32 40.74
C LEU A 38 -0.59 -7.30 40.66
N GLY A 39 -1.19 -7.58 39.51
CA GLY A 39 -2.64 -7.70 39.35
C GLY A 39 -3.23 -8.87 40.14
N ASP A 40 -2.53 -10.01 40.17
CA ASP A 40 -2.93 -11.16 40.98
C ASP A 40 -2.77 -10.88 42.48
N HIS A 41 -1.72 -10.16 42.88
CA HIS A 41 -1.54 -9.70 44.26
C HIS A 41 -2.65 -8.72 44.71
N LEU A 42 -3.08 -7.80 43.83
CA LEU A 42 -4.14 -6.84 44.14
C LEU A 42 -5.52 -7.49 44.14
N ALA A 43 -5.78 -8.45 43.25
CA ALA A 43 -6.98 -9.28 43.27
C ALA A 43 -7.06 -10.08 44.59
N GLY A 44 -5.97 -10.76 44.97
CA GLY A 44 -5.89 -11.48 46.24
C GLY A 44 -6.04 -10.58 47.47
N ALA A 45 -5.49 -9.37 47.44
CA ALA A 45 -5.67 -8.38 48.51
C ALA A 45 -7.12 -7.88 48.61
N SER A 46 -7.79 -7.63 47.47
CA SER A 46 -9.20 -7.20 47.46
C SER A 46 -10.17 -8.31 47.92
N GLU A 47 -9.87 -9.57 47.61
CA GLU A 47 -10.62 -10.72 48.13
C GLU A 47 -10.42 -10.92 49.64
N LEU A 48 -9.20 -10.68 50.15
CA LEU A 48 -8.93 -10.68 51.59
C LEU A 48 -9.71 -9.59 52.34
N VAL A 49 -9.80 -8.38 51.80
CA VAL A 49 -10.61 -7.29 52.39
C VAL A 49 -12.11 -7.63 52.39
N ARG A 50 -12.60 -8.30 51.34
CA ARG A 50 -13.99 -8.77 51.27
C ARG A 50 -14.28 -9.93 52.24
N ALA A 51 -13.30 -10.81 52.44
CA ALA A 51 -13.37 -11.90 53.43
C ALA A 51 -13.20 -11.42 54.88
N GLN A 52 -12.50 -10.30 55.11
CA GLN A 52 -12.22 -9.70 56.43
C GLN A 52 -13.25 -8.69 56.93
N GLY A 53 -14.41 -8.53 56.28
CA GLY A 53 -15.53 -7.68 56.73
C GLY A 53 -16.17 -8.06 58.08
N ALA A 54 -15.46 -8.76 58.98
CA ALA A 54 -15.94 -9.25 60.27
C ALA A 54 -15.24 -8.67 61.52
N PHE A 55 -14.30 -7.71 61.44
CA PHE A 55 -13.71 -7.11 62.65
C PHE A 55 -13.44 -5.59 62.53
N LEU A 56 -14.25 -4.79 63.25
CA LEU A 56 -14.26 -3.32 63.32
C LEU A 56 -12.97 -2.66 63.86
N LYS A 57 -11.92 -3.41 64.18
CA LYS A 57 -10.61 -2.87 64.63
C LYS A 57 -9.62 -2.68 63.47
N ASP A 58 -9.90 -3.26 62.31
CA ASP A 58 -9.03 -3.28 61.13
C ASP A 58 -9.54 -2.39 59.97
N GLU A 59 -10.60 -1.61 60.18
CA GLU A 59 -11.15 -0.71 59.14
C GLU A 59 -10.13 0.31 58.64
N ALA A 60 -9.30 0.85 59.54
CA ALA A 60 -8.23 1.77 59.17
C ALA A 60 -7.15 1.09 58.30
N THR A 61 -6.77 -0.14 58.67
CA THR A 61 -5.81 -0.96 57.91
C THR A 61 -6.39 -1.35 56.55
N ALA A 62 -7.67 -1.72 56.49
CA ALA A 62 -8.37 -2.04 55.26
C ALA A 62 -8.51 -0.82 54.34
N ALA A 63 -8.82 0.36 54.89
CA ALA A 63 -8.87 1.62 54.14
C ALA A 63 -7.49 2.01 53.59
N GLU A 64 -6.43 1.87 54.38
CA GLU A 64 -5.05 2.10 53.92
C GLU A 64 -4.65 1.11 52.81
N THR A 65 -5.04 -0.15 52.94
CA THR A 65 -4.77 -1.16 51.91
C THR A 65 -5.54 -0.84 50.62
N TRP A 66 -6.80 -0.42 50.73
CA TRP A 66 -7.63 -0.03 49.59
C TRP A 66 -7.09 1.18 48.84
N THR A 67 -6.62 2.20 49.56
CA THR A 67 -5.99 3.39 48.95
C THR A 67 -4.69 3.03 48.21
N ARG A 68 -3.85 2.16 48.78
CA ARG A 68 -2.65 1.64 48.08
C ARG A 68 -3.01 0.83 46.83
N VAL A 69 -4.03 -0.01 46.90
CA VAL A 69 -4.53 -0.79 45.75
C VAL A 69 -5.03 0.12 44.63
N THR A 70 -5.82 1.14 44.99
CA THR A 70 -6.38 2.11 44.04
C THR A 70 -5.25 2.91 43.35
N ALA A 71 -4.28 3.41 44.12
CA ALA A 71 -3.13 4.12 43.56
C ALA A 71 -2.29 3.24 42.61
N ALA A 72 -2.10 1.97 42.95
CA ALA A 72 -1.40 1.02 42.08
C ALA A 72 -2.18 0.71 40.79
N GLN A 73 -3.51 0.59 40.87
CA GLN A 73 -4.37 0.44 39.70
C GLN A 73 -4.29 1.65 38.77
N ASP A 74 -4.35 2.87 39.32
CA ASP A 74 -4.23 4.11 38.55
C ASP A 74 -2.87 4.17 37.83
N GLN A 75 -1.78 3.79 38.50
CA GLN A 75 -0.46 3.77 37.90
C GLN A 75 -0.34 2.74 36.76
N ILE A 76 -0.93 1.55 36.91
CA ILE A 76 -0.98 0.54 35.83
C ILE A 76 -1.80 1.05 34.65
N GLN A 77 -2.93 1.70 34.94
CA GLN A 77 -3.80 2.23 33.91
C GLN A 77 -3.10 3.35 33.13
N TYR A 78 -2.41 4.25 33.82
CA TYR A 78 -1.56 5.27 33.21
C TYR A 78 -0.46 4.66 32.33
N GLN A 79 0.28 3.66 32.81
CA GLN A 79 1.32 3.00 32.00
C GLN A 79 0.73 2.33 30.75
N ARG A 80 -0.45 1.71 30.86
CA ARG A 80 -1.14 1.09 29.72
C ARG A 80 -1.60 2.13 28.70
N THR A 81 -2.10 3.29 29.14
CA THR A 81 -2.51 4.35 28.22
C THR A 81 -1.31 4.97 27.52
N THR A 82 -0.21 5.26 28.24
CA THR A 82 1.04 5.74 27.66
C THR A 82 1.60 4.77 26.62
N TYR A 83 1.66 3.48 26.96
CA TYR A 83 2.12 2.45 26.02
C TYR A 83 1.26 2.39 24.75
N ARG A 84 -0.09 2.42 24.91
CA ARG A 84 -1.00 2.43 23.76
C ARG A 84 -0.80 3.67 22.88
N SER A 85 -0.63 4.85 23.48
CA SER A 85 -0.34 6.07 22.72
C SER A 85 1.00 6.01 22.00
N ASP A 86 2.02 5.43 22.63
CA ASP A 86 3.35 5.29 22.01
C ASP A 86 3.31 4.31 20.83
N VAL A 87 2.62 3.18 20.97
CA VAL A 87 2.42 2.23 19.87
C VAL A 87 1.64 2.87 18.72
N ALA A 88 0.53 3.54 19.02
CA ALA A 88 -0.25 4.25 18.00
C ALA A 88 0.59 5.30 17.27
N ARG A 89 1.43 6.07 18.00
CA ARG A 89 2.36 7.04 17.41
C ARG A 89 3.39 6.37 16.50
N MET A 90 4.02 5.28 16.95
CA MET A 90 5.00 4.54 16.13
C MET A 90 4.35 3.94 14.87
N GLU A 91 3.12 3.47 14.94
CA GLU A 91 2.38 2.98 13.78
C GLU A 91 2.12 4.12 12.78
N THR A 92 1.67 5.28 13.24
CA THR A 92 1.47 6.46 12.38
C THR A 92 2.78 6.91 11.74
N GLU A 93 3.87 7.00 12.50
CA GLU A 93 5.20 7.38 11.97
C GLU A 93 5.70 6.38 10.92
N ASN A 94 5.47 5.08 11.12
CA ASN A 94 5.84 4.05 10.14
C ASN A 94 5.01 4.15 8.86
N LEU A 95 3.72 4.43 8.96
CA LEU A 95 2.85 4.65 7.80
C LEU A 95 3.28 5.89 7.03
N GLU A 96 3.55 6.99 7.72
CA GLU A 96 4.03 8.24 7.14
C GLU A 96 5.38 8.05 6.44
N ARG A 97 6.33 7.37 7.09
CA ARG A 97 7.64 7.05 6.50
C ARG A 97 7.50 6.21 5.24
N LYS A 98 6.67 5.15 5.27
CA LYS A 98 6.40 4.32 4.07
C LYS A 98 5.75 5.13 2.95
N ALA A 99 4.79 5.99 3.29
CA ALA A 99 4.14 6.85 2.31
C ALA A 99 5.12 7.83 1.69
N GLN A 100 6.00 8.43 2.49
CA GLN A 100 7.05 9.33 2.00
C GLN A 100 8.04 8.60 1.09
N THR A 101 8.57 7.45 1.50
CA THR A 101 9.47 6.66 0.65
C THR A 101 8.80 6.25 -0.67
N ASN A 102 7.52 5.89 -0.64
CA ASN A 102 6.78 5.56 -1.86
C ASN A 102 6.63 6.78 -2.79
N ARG A 103 6.34 7.97 -2.24
CA ARG A 103 6.29 9.22 -3.03
C ARG A 103 7.64 9.55 -3.64
N GLU A 104 8.72 9.46 -2.87
CA GLU A 104 10.09 9.69 -3.34
C GLU A 104 10.46 8.73 -4.47
N ARG A 105 10.11 7.44 -4.33
CA ARG A 105 10.36 6.42 -5.34
C ARG A 105 9.57 6.68 -6.62
N GLN A 106 8.29 7.05 -6.50
CA GLN A 106 7.44 7.42 -7.64
C GLN A 106 7.98 8.66 -8.37
N GLN A 107 8.45 9.67 -7.63
CA GLN A 107 9.08 10.86 -8.21
C GLN A 107 10.38 10.51 -8.93
N ALA A 108 11.23 9.68 -8.33
CA ALA A 108 12.48 9.22 -8.94
C ALA A 108 12.23 8.43 -10.23
N GLU A 109 11.24 7.53 -10.24
CA GLU A 109 10.83 6.77 -11.42
C GLU A 109 10.28 7.68 -12.52
N ALA A 110 9.41 8.64 -12.17
CA ALA A 110 8.89 9.63 -13.13
C ALA A 110 10.01 10.47 -13.76
N ASN A 111 10.98 10.91 -12.96
CA ASN A 111 12.14 11.67 -13.44
C ASN A 111 13.03 10.82 -14.37
N ALA A 112 13.26 9.55 -14.03
CA ALA A 112 14.04 8.64 -14.85
C ALA A 112 13.36 8.37 -16.20
N ASP A 113 12.04 8.16 -16.18
CA ASP A 113 11.23 7.94 -17.37
C ASP A 113 11.22 9.17 -18.29
N MET A 114 11.13 10.38 -17.72
CA MET A 114 11.24 11.63 -18.48
C MET A 114 12.62 11.81 -19.11
N ALA A 115 13.69 11.53 -18.36
CA ALA A 115 15.05 11.59 -18.87
C ALA A 115 15.30 10.61 -20.04
N ALA A 116 14.69 9.42 -19.99
CA ALA A 116 14.75 8.45 -21.08
C ALA A 116 14.05 8.97 -22.35
N ALA A 117 12.84 9.55 -22.21
CA ALA A 117 12.09 10.15 -23.32
C ALA A 117 12.90 11.27 -24.02
N LEU A 118 13.54 12.14 -23.22
CA LEU A 118 14.36 13.23 -23.74
C LEU A 118 15.61 12.74 -24.47
N ARG A 119 16.27 11.69 -23.96
CA ARG A 119 17.41 11.06 -24.64
C ARG A 119 16.98 10.47 -25.98
N LEU A 120 15.84 9.79 -26.03
CA LEU A 120 15.30 9.26 -27.28
C LEU A 120 15.01 10.40 -28.26
N TYR A 121 14.35 11.46 -27.82
CA TYR A 121 14.11 12.65 -28.63
C TYR A 121 15.42 13.25 -29.18
N GLN A 122 16.44 13.43 -28.34
CA GLN A 122 17.75 13.94 -28.77
C GLN A 122 18.43 13.01 -29.77
N SER A 123 18.29 11.69 -29.61
CA SER A 123 18.86 10.72 -30.55
C SER A 123 18.18 10.78 -31.92
N VAL A 124 16.86 10.97 -31.95
CA VAL A 124 16.07 11.12 -33.18
C VAL A 124 16.42 12.43 -33.88
N GLN A 125 16.59 13.52 -33.12
CA GLN A 125 17.07 14.81 -33.65
C GLN A 125 18.44 14.68 -34.33
N ARG A 126 19.34 13.87 -33.78
CA ARG A 126 20.66 13.58 -34.37
C ARG A 126 20.63 12.52 -35.49
N GLY A 127 19.47 12.00 -35.84
CA GLY A 127 19.32 10.97 -36.89
C GLY A 127 19.69 9.54 -36.45
N ALA A 128 20.01 9.30 -35.17
CA ALA A 128 20.47 8.01 -34.65
C ALA A 128 19.38 7.21 -33.91
N GLY A 129 18.10 7.59 -34.06
CA GLY A 129 16.95 7.15 -33.24
C GLY A 129 17.08 5.76 -32.59
N PHE A 130 17.36 5.74 -31.28
CA PHE A 130 17.52 4.51 -30.50
C PHE A 130 16.17 3.91 -30.13
N TRP A 131 15.40 3.47 -31.12
CA TRP A 131 14.10 2.85 -30.91
C TRP A 131 14.22 1.46 -30.28
N PRO A 132 13.30 1.06 -29.38
CA PRO A 132 13.15 -0.33 -28.93
C PRO A 132 13.13 -1.33 -30.08
N VAL A 133 13.69 -2.52 -29.86
CA VAL A 133 13.83 -3.55 -30.90
C VAL A 133 12.50 -3.90 -31.55
N ALA A 134 11.42 -4.04 -30.76
CA ALA A 134 10.09 -4.36 -31.29
C ALA A 134 9.53 -3.30 -32.26
N LEU A 135 9.91 -2.03 -32.10
CA LEU A 135 9.44 -0.97 -33.00
C LEU A 135 10.20 -0.94 -34.33
N ARG A 136 11.39 -1.55 -34.39
CA ARG A 136 12.21 -1.63 -35.63
C ARG A 136 11.67 -2.62 -36.65
N ASP A 137 10.65 -3.39 -36.29
CA ASP A 137 9.99 -4.32 -37.21
C ASP A 137 9.32 -3.55 -38.37
N GLY A 138 9.42 -4.10 -39.58
CA GLY A 138 8.95 -3.46 -40.82
C GLY A 138 7.47 -3.08 -40.78
N LYS A 139 6.65 -3.84 -40.02
CA LYS A 139 5.23 -3.56 -39.84
C LYS A 139 4.94 -2.20 -39.19
N TYR A 140 5.88 -1.63 -38.43
CA TYR A 140 5.76 -0.33 -37.77
C TYR A 140 6.62 0.77 -38.41
N ALA A 141 7.42 0.45 -39.42
CA ALA A 141 8.38 1.37 -40.02
C ALA A 141 7.74 2.68 -40.51
N SER A 142 6.55 2.61 -41.11
CA SER A 142 5.81 3.79 -41.57
C SER A 142 5.43 4.72 -40.41
N SER A 143 4.81 4.19 -39.35
CA SER A 143 4.45 4.99 -38.18
C SER A 143 5.68 5.56 -37.47
N LEU A 144 6.76 4.77 -37.37
CA LEU A 144 8.03 5.26 -36.82
C LEU A 144 8.66 6.37 -37.65
N ALA A 145 8.59 6.28 -38.98
CA ALA A 145 9.11 7.32 -39.87
C ALA A 145 8.33 8.62 -39.70
N THR A 146 7.00 8.55 -39.63
CA THR A 146 6.13 9.70 -39.34
C THR A 146 6.45 10.31 -37.99
N ILE A 147 6.52 9.50 -36.92
CA ILE A 147 6.87 9.95 -35.57
C ILE A 147 8.26 10.62 -35.58
N SER A 148 9.25 10.01 -36.22
CA SER A 148 10.61 10.56 -36.30
C SER A 148 10.66 11.87 -37.08
N ALA A 149 9.85 12.04 -38.13
CA ALA A 149 9.74 13.28 -38.87
C ALA A 149 9.08 14.39 -38.02
N LEU A 150 7.99 14.07 -37.34
CA LEU A 150 7.30 15.00 -36.43
C LEU A 150 8.21 15.42 -35.27
N MET A 151 8.98 14.49 -34.69
CA MET A 151 9.94 14.78 -33.64
C MET A 151 11.06 15.70 -34.12
N ARG A 152 11.57 15.52 -35.35
CA ARG A 152 12.62 16.38 -35.92
C ARG A 152 12.12 17.81 -36.17
N ASN A 153 10.89 17.96 -36.64
CA ASN A 153 10.27 19.26 -36.89
C ASN A 153 9.69 19.91 -35.63
N TRP A 154 9.58 19.17 -34.53
CA TRP A 154 9.16 19.70 -33.26
C TRP A 154 10.31 20.48 -32.62
N SER A 155 10.19 21.81 -32.60
CA SER A 155 11.11 22.75 -31.95
C SER A 155 10.32 23.68 -31.03
N PRO A 156 10.77 23.95 -29.79
CA PRO A 156 10.03 24.80 -28.85
C PRO A 156 9.99 26.28 -29.25
N GLN A 157 10.83 26.71 -30.20
CA GLN A 157 10.88 28.09 -30.66
C GLN A 157 9.98 28.38 -31.86
N ASP A 158 9.47 27.35 -32.55
CA ASP A 158 8.67 27.53 -33.75
C ASP A 158 7.18 27.73 -33.42
N SER A 159 6.53 28.68 -34.07
CA SER A 159 5.09 28.94 -33.89
C SER A 159 4.21 27.76 -34.31
N SER A 160 4.71 26.88 -35.19
CA SER A 160 4.06 25.63 -35.61
C SER A 160 4.34 24.44 -34.68
N SER A 161 5.12 24.62 -33.62
CA SER A 161 5.50 23.58 -32.66
C SER A 161 4.31 22.85 -32.08
N GLU A 162 3.24 23.58 -31.74
CA GLU A 162 2.06 22.99 -31.13
C GLU A 162 1.33 22.03 -32.08
N VAL A 163 1.29 22.36 -33.38
CA VAL A 163 0.70 21.48 -34.41
C VAL A 163 1.49 20.18 -34.51
N TYR A 164 2.83 20.26 -34.51
CA TYR A 164 3.69 19.08 -34.53
C TYR A 164 3.56 18.24 -33.26
N ARG A 165 3.41 18.87 -32.09
CA ARG A 165 3.20 18.17 -30.81
C ARG A 165 1.89 17.41 -30.77
N VAL A 166 0.79 18.03 -31.21
CA VAL A 166 -0.53 17.39 -31.27
C VAL A 166 -0.53 16.22 -32.26
N ALA A 167 0.04 16.42 -33.45
CA ALA A 167 0.20 15.36 -34.44
C ALA A 167 1.06 14.21 -33.90
N LEU A 168 2.17 14.53 -33.22
CA LEU A 168 3.07 13.56 -32.60
C LEU A 168 2.35 12.74 -31.53
N ALA A 169 1.61 13.39 -30.63
CA ALA A 169 0.85 12.70 -29.58
C ALA A 169 -0.19 11.73 -30.16
N THR A 170 -0.82 12.11 -31.28
CA THR A 170 -1.82 11.30 -31.99
C THR A 170 -1.18 10.07 -32.62
N GLU A 171 -0.13 10.25 -33.42
CA GLU A 171 0.58 9.15 -34.09
C GLU A 171 1.21 8.16 -33.11
N ILE A 172 1.77 8.68 -32.00
CA ILE A 172 2.25 7.83 -30.90
C ILE A 172 1.11 7.01 -30.30
N GLY A 173 -0.04 7.63 -30.06
CA GLY A 173 -1.21 6.95 -29.51
C GLY A 173 -1.70 5.81 -30.41
N VAL A 174 -1.75 6.04 -31.72
CA VAL A 174 -2.10 5.04 -32.73
C VAL A 174 -1.10 3.88 -32.71
N LEU A 175 0.21 4.18 -32.80
CA LEU A 175 1.25 3.14 -32.79
C LEU A 175 1.25 2.34 -31.49
N ARG A 176 1.08 3.00 -30.34
CA ARG A 176 1.02 2.36 -29.02
C ARG A 176 -0.13 1.35 -28.96
N ASN A 177 -1.32 1.73 -29.42
CA ASN A 177 -2.48 0.84 -29.42
C ASN A 177 -2.24 -0.37 -30.33
N ARG A 178 -1.61 -0.15 -31.49
CA ARG A 178 -1.26 -1.21 -32.45
C ARG A 178 -0.24 -2.21 -31.87
N VAL A 179 0.79 -1.71 -31.19
CA VAL A 179 1.81 -2.55 -30.52
C VAL A 179 1.20 -3.30 -29.34
N ALA A 180 0.35 -2.65 -28.54
CA ALA A 180 -0.31 -3.28 -27.40
C ALA A 180 -1.26 -4.42 -27.82
N ALA A 181 -1.93 -4.27 -28.97
CA ALA A 181 -2.81 -5.29 -29.53
C ALA A 181 -2.05 -6.44 -30.23
N ASP A 182 -0.75 -6.28 -30.48
CA ASP A 182 0.05 -7.28 -31.19
C ASP A 182 0.36 -8.47 -30.27
N ARG A 183 -0.19 -9.63 -30.65
CA ARG A 183 0.00 -10.91 -29.93
C ARG A 183 1.20 -11.71 -30.45
N GLN A 184 1.81 -11.30 -31.57
CA GLN A 184 2.98 -11.97 -32.14
C GLN A 184 4.29 -11.46 -31.52
N LEU A 185 4.26 -10.30 -30.87
CA LEU A 185 5.40 -9.79 -30.11
C LEU A 185 5.53 -10.51 -28.77
N ASP A 186 6.79 -10.81 -28.40
CA ASP A 186 7.12 -11.24 -27.05
C ASP A 186 6.67 -10.21 -26.00
N PHE A 187 6.28 -10.70 -24.82
CA PHE A 187 5.72 -9.87 -23.75
C PHE A 187 6.67 -8.77 -23.30
N ALA A 188 7.95 -9.10 -23.05
CA ALA A 188 8.93 -8.13 -22.57
C ALA A 188 9.18 -7.03 -23.61
N SER A 189 9.33 -7.45 -24.88
CA SER A 189 9.54 -6.55 -26.01
C SER A 189 8.34 -5.61 -26.23
N ARG A 190 7.11 -6.12 -26.06
CA ARG A 190 5.88 -5.33 -26.14
C ARG A 190 5.78 -4.32 -25.00
N VAL A 191 6.11 -4.72 -23.77
CA VAL A 191 6.10 -3.83 -22.61
C VAL A 191 7.08 -2.68 -22.78
N ASP A 192 8.31 -2.97 -23.21
CA ASP A 192 9.34 -1.95 -23.45
C ASP A 192 8.92 -0.94 -24.53
N ALA A 193 8.39 -1.43 -25.65
CA ALA A 193 7.87 -0.59 -26.72
C ALA A 193 6.69 0.29 -26.27
N VAL A 194 5.71 -0.29 -25.57
CA VAL A 194 4.56 0.47 -25.03
C VAL A 194 5.00 1.49 -23.99
N LYS A 195 5.95 1.13 -23.11
CA LYS A 195 6.51 2.04 -22.11
C LYS A 195 7.19 3.23 -22.79
N THR A 196 8.05 2.98 -23.77
CA THR A 196 8.74 4.02 -24.53
C THR A 196 7.77 4.96 -25.26
N LEU A 197 6.74 4.40 -25.90
CA LEU A 197 5.71 5.21 -26.58
C LEU A 197 4.88 6.02 -25.58
N LYS A 198 4.54 5.46 -24.42
CA LYS A 198 3.83 6.19 -23.36
C LYS A 198 4.66 7.38 -22.84
N GLN A 199 5.96 7.18 -22.64
CA GLN A 199 6.87 8.24 -22.20
C GLN A 199 7.00 9.36 -23.24
N LEU A 200 7.14 9.00 -24.53
CA LEU A 200 7.14 9.99 -25.61
C LEU A 200 5.82 10.75 -25.72
N GLN A 201 4.69 10.07 -25.51
CA GLN A 201 3.38 10.72 -25.51
C GLN A 201 3.27 11.73 -24.36
N GLN A 202 3.73 11.38 -23.17
CA GLN A 202 3.76 12.30 -22.02
C GLN A 202 4.58 13.54 -22.35
N LEU A 203 5.80 13.35 -22.88
CA LEU A 203 6.67 14.43 -23.32
C LEU A 203 5.99 15.32 -24.38
N ALA A 204 5.28 14.73 -25.35
CA ALA A 204 4.56 15.47 -26.38
C ALA A 204 3.38 16.27 -25.82
N THR A 205 2.73 15.82 -24.74
CA THR A 205 1.56 16.47 -24.12
C THR A 205 1.89 17.48 -23.01
N MET A 206 3.13 17.51 -22.51
CA MET A 206 3.54 18.44 -21.45
C MET A 206 3.50 19.89 -21.90
N PRO A 207 2.92 20.84 -21.15
CA PRO A 207 2.91 22.24 -21.54
C PRO A 207 4.34 22.77 -21.76
N ALA A 208 4.52 23.68 -22.71
CA ALA A 208 5.84 24.17 -23.12
C ALA A 208 6.64 24.80 -21.96
N THR A 209 5.94 25.31 -20.94
CA THR A 209 6.49 25.87 -19.69
C THR A 209 7.11 24.83 -18.77
N GLU A 210 6.74 23.55 -18.91
CA GLU A 210 7.23 22.45 -18.07
C GLU A 210 8.31 21.61 -18.77
N LEU A 211 8.65 21.93 -20.02
CA LEU A 211 9.75 21.28 -20.71
C LEU A 211 11.07 21.62 -20.00
N PRO A 212 11.95 20.65 -19.72
CA PRO A 212 13.17 20.92 -18.97
C PRO A 212 14.02 22.01 -19.62
N SER A 213 14.47 22.99 -18.82
CA SER A 213 15.31 24.11 -19.29
C SER A 213 16.54 23.64 -20.05
N GLN A 214 17.18 22.55 -19.60
CA GLN A 214 18.32 21.93 -20.29
C GLN A 214 18.02 21.45 -21.71
N TRP A 215 16.76 21.09 -22.00
CA TRP A 215 16.34 20.73 -23.33
C TRP A 215 16.15 21.98 -24.21
N GLN A 216 15.57 23.06 -23.66
CA GLN A 216 15.42 24.34 -24.35
C GLN A 216 16.80 24.95 -24.69
N GLU A 217 17.74 24.97 -23.72
CA GLU A 217 19.11 25.46 -23.90
C GLU A 217 19.90 24.66 -24.94
N ARG A 218 19.74 23.33 -24.98
CA ARG A 218 20.43 22.48 -25.96
C ARG A 218 19.85 22.60 -27.37
N GLN A 219 18.53 22.82 -27.49
CA GLN A 219 17.94 23.12 -28.80
C GLN A 219 18.49 24.44 -29.37
N LEU A 220 18.74 25.44 -28.50
CA LEU A 220 19.41 26.69 -28.90
C LEU A 220 20.85 26.46 -29.36
N ALA A 221 21.58 25.51 -28.74
CA ALA A 221 22.96 25.19 -29.09
C ALA A 221 23.13 24.28 -30.33
N MET A 222 22.05 23.70 -30.85
CA MET A 222 22.06 22.82 -32.02
C MET A 222 21.75 23.56 -33.34
N LYS A 223 21.47 24.87 -33.28
CA LYS A 223 21.45 25.77 -34.44
C LYS A 223 22.83 26.39 -34.64
#